data_AF-A0A954KNJ1-F1
#
_entry.id   AF-A0A954KNJ1-F1
#
_cell.length_a   1.000
_cell.length_b   1.000
_cell.length_c   1.000
_cell.angle_alpha   90.00
_cell.angle_beta   90.00
_cell.angle_gamma   90.00
#
_symmetry.space_group_name_H-M   'P 1'
#
loop_
_entity.id
_entity.type
_entity.pdbx_description
1 polymer ?
#
loop_
_entity_poly.entity_id
_entity_poly.type
_entity_poly.pdbx_seq_one_letter_code
_entity_poly.pdbx_strand_id
1 'polypeptide(L)'
;MRQHPAIASIAIRCFADSSVMELLQYTRSRSPELAEYIDALAHSPLSFDGPHPLQHSSGNHIHLWKLEYLADTCDWIDVDYRVECVNHILEQWRRRLKGLPPYNDRGYRIYVYEDLAPTISVVAETEIGFPYSNGHPVFVKNIRNVLALYEDRSWKDYFASGDWRISEKRLLDVVTRNKGSISKPTADKLGVPVGKLRSLIINMGLSVEVNSVRKKFQRRPADFSNELVCSDRWHVFERVLPSRYR
;
A
#
# COMPACT_ATOMS: atom_id res chain seq x y z
N MET A 1 10.41 48.98 -5.96
CA MET A 1 9.16 48.31 -6.39
C MET A 1 9.53 47.00 -7.07
N ARG A 2 9.43 45.88 -6.34
CA ARG A 2 9.70 44.54 -6.88
C ARG A 2 8.37 43.85 -7.13
N GLN A 3 8.19 43.35 -8.34
CA GLN A 3 7.01 42.63 -8.81
C GLN A 3 6.98 41.24 -8.17
N HIS A 4 5.82 40.86 -7.62
CA HIS A 4 5.50 39.48 -7.25
C HIS A 4 5.00 38.74 -8.50
N PRO A 5 5.45 37.49 -8.76
CA PRO A 5 4.81 36.66 -9.76
C PRO A 5 3.52 36.04 -9.20
N ALA A 6 2.48 36.09 -10.02
CA ALA A 6 1.17 35.54 -9.76
C ALA A 6 1.22 34.01 -9.63
N ILE A 7 0.65 33.49 -8.54
CA ILE A 7 0.36 32.08 -8.35
C ILE A 7 -0.76 31.72 -9.32
N ALA A 8 -0.45 30.88 -10.30
CA ALA A 8 -1.43 30.33 -11.23
C ALA A 8 -2.35 29.37 -10.48
N SER A 9 -3.60 29.79 -10.28
CA SER A 9 -4.70 28.97 -9.82
C SER A 9 -4.98 27.88 -10.86
N ILE A 10 -4.75 26.61 -10.50
CA ILE A 10 -5.15 25.46 -11.32
C ILE A 10 -6.66 25.31 -11.17
N ALA A 11 -7.37 25.65 -12.25
CA ALA A 11 -8.81 25.52 -12.37
C ALA A 11 -9.21 24.04 -12.41
N ILE A 12 -10.18 23.69 -11.55
CA ILE A 12 -10.93 22.42 -11.59
C ILE A 12 -11.54 22.27 -12.98
N ARG A 13 -11.12 21.24 -13.72
CA ARG A 13 -11.53 21.01 -15.09
C ARG A 13 -11.83 19.52 -15.30
N CYS A 14 -13.11 19.20 -15.43
CA CYS A 14 -13.59 17.87 -15.83
C CYS A 14 -13.18 17.57 -17.27
N PHE A 15 -12.17 16.70 -17.50
CA PHE A 15 -11.79 16.21 -18.83
C PHE A 15 -11.38 14.73 -18.77
N ALA A 16 -12.07 13.88 -19.53
CA ALA A 16 -11.99 12.42 -19.42
C ALA A 16 -11.01 11.72 -20.39
N ASP A 17 -10.29 12.45 -21.25
CA ASP A 17 -9.26 11.83 -22.12
C ASP A 17 -7.97 12.66 -22.29
N SER A 18 -8.01 14.00 -22.22
CA SER A 18 -6.80 14.86 -22.28
C SER A 18 -5.91 14.71 -21.04
N SER A 19 -6.52 14.45 -19.88
CA SER A 19 -5.84 14.39 -18.58
C SER A 19 -4.87 13.20 -18.42
N VAL A 20 -5.10 12.11 -19.16
CA VAL A 20 -4.31 10.86 -19.05
C VAL A 20 -2.91 11.04 -19.64
N MET A 21 -2.81 11.61 -20.85
CA MET A 21 -1.53 11.91 -21.48
C MET A 21 -0.81 13.06 -20.76
N GLU A 22 -1.57 14.04 -20.28
CA GLU A 22 -1.03 15.18 -19.53
C GLU A 22 -0.36 14.74 -18.22
N LEU A 23 -0.96 13.81 -17.47
CA LEU A 23 -0.35 13.30 -16.23
C LEU A 23 0.98 12.59 -16.50
N LEU A 24 1.01 11.56 -17.35
CA LEU A 24 2.24 10.79 -17.58
C LEU A 24 3.35 11.64 -18.19
N GLN A 25 3.01 12.61 -19.06
CA GLN A 25 3.99 13.55 -19.60
C GLN A 25 4.52 14.50 -18.52
N TYR A 26 3.63 15.06 -17.68
CA TYR A 26 4.00 15.89 -16.54
C TYR A 26 4.91 15.13 -15.58
N THR A 27 4.55 13.90 -15.22
CA THR A 27 5.35 13.04 -14.34
C THR A 27 6.70 12.74 -14.97
N ARG A 28 6.74 12.35 -16.26
CA ARG A 28 7.99 11.99 -16.95
C ARG A 28 8.99 13.15 -17.00
N SER A 29 8.50 14.40 -17.06
CA SER A 29 9.37 15.59 -17.03
C SER A 29 10.06 15.83 -15.66
N ARG A 30 9.55 15.24 -14.58
CA ARG A 30 10.08 15.38 -13.21
C ARG A 30 10.74 14.12 -12.68
N SER A 31 10.13 12.97 -12.95
CA SER A 31 10.60 11.64 -12.56
C SER A 31 10.16 10.61 -13.61
N PRO A 32 11.03 10.30 -14.59
CA PRO A 32 10.77 9.23 -15.56
C PRO A 32 10.43 7.89 -14.89
N GLU A 33 11.13 7.59 -13.80
CA GLU A 33 10.97 6.36 -13.03
C GLU A 33 9.60 6.24 -12.33
N LEU A 34 9.01 7.37 -11.92
CA LEU A 34 7.64 7.41 -11.38
C LEU A 34 6.60 7.30 -12.49
N ALA A 35 6.85 7.92 -13.66
CA ALA A 35 5.96 7.79 -14.80
C ALA A 35 5.87 6.33 -15.28
N GLU A 36 7.02 5.66 -15.41
CA GLU A 36 7.08 4.23 -15.74
C GLU A 36 6.38 3.36 -14.68
N TYR A 37 6.55 3.68 -13.41
CA TYR A 37 5.86 2.97 -12.33
C TYR A 37 4.33 3.11 -12.44
N ILE A 38 3.82 4.34 -12.56
CA ILE A 38 2.37 4.60 -12.68
C ILE A 38 1.80 3.89 -13.92
N ASP A 39 2.50 3.98 -15.05
CA ASP A 39 2.09 3.34 -16.29
C ASP A 39 2.07 1.80 -16.17
N ALA A 40 3.08 1.22 -15.51
CA ALA A 40 3.12 -0.22 -15.23
C ALA A 40 1.98 -0.67 -14.33
N LEU A 41 1.61 0.12 -13.31
CA LEU A 41 0.46 -0.18 -12.45
C LEU A 41 -0.86 -0.09 -13.23
N ALA A 42 -1.03 0.93 -14.08
CA ALA A 42 -2.20 1.08 -14.93
C ALA A 42 -2.40 -0.09 -15.92
N HIS A 43 -1.29 -0.71 -16.34
CA HIS A 43 -1.26 -1.84 -17.26
C HIS A 43 -1.05 -3.21 -16.58
N SER A 44 -1.02 -3.27 -15.25
CA SER A 44 -0.81 -4.52 -14.52
C SER A 44 -1.86 -5.58 -14.90
N PRO A 45 -1.51 -6.88 -14.95
CA PRO A 45 -2.50 -7.92 -15.18
C PRO A 45 -3.55 -7.91 -14.06
N LEU A 46 -4.79 -8.26 -14.41
CA LEU A 46 -5.90 -8.40 -13.47
C LEU A 46 -6.44 -9.83 -13.59
N SER A 47 -6.62 -10.50 -12.45
CA SER A 47 -7.14 -11.86 -12.36
C SER A 47 -8.43 -11.89 -11.54
N PHE A 48 -9.40 -12.67 -12.01
CA PHE A 48 -10.66 -12.93 -11.33
C PHE A 48 -10.89 -14.43 -11.14
N ASP A 49 -9.79 -15.14 -10.83
CA ASP A 49 -9.81 -16.58 -10.62
C ASP A 49 -10.36 -16.94 -9.24
N GLY A 50 -11.27 -17.91 -9.23
CA GLY A 50 -11.92 -18.41 -8.02
C GLY A 50 -13.28 -17.76 -7.72
N PRO A 51 -14.02 -18.28 -6.73
CA PRO A 51 -15.34 -17.76 -6.39
C PRO A 51 -15.29 -16.60 -5.38
N HIS A 52 -14.17 -16.40 -4.67
CA HIS A 52 -14.13 -15.55 -3.49
C HIS A 52 -13.46 -14.19 -3.75
N PRO A 53 -14.06 -13.05 -3.36
CA PRO A 53 -13.48 -11.71 -3.57
C PRO A 53 -12.07 -11.53 -3.00
N LEU A 54 -11.75 -12.14 -1.85
CA LEU A 54 -10.39 -12.14 -1.29
C LEU A 54 -9.33 -12.74 -2.24
N GLN A 55 -9.69 -13.77 -3.03
CA GLN A 55 -8.77 -14.38 -4.00
C GLN A 55 -8.49 -13.41 -5.13
N HIS A 56 -9.53 -12.77 -5.68
CA HIS A 56 -9.37 -11.70 -6.67
C HIS A 56 -8.51 -10.56 -6.13
N SER A 57 -8.79 -10.12 -4.90
CA SER A 57 -8.04 -9.03 -4.29
C SER A 57 -6.57 -9.39 -4.15
N SER A 58 -6.22 -10.61 -3.71
CA SER A 58 -4.82 -11.02 -3.61
C SER A 58 -4.04 -10.95 -4.93
N GLY A 59 -4.72 -11.11 -6.07
CA GLY A 59 -4.13 -10.97 -7.41
C GLY A 59 -4.20 -9.56 -8.01
N ASN A 60 -5.05 -8.68 -7.47
CA ASN A 60 -5.34 -7.34 -8.01
C ASN A 60 -5.01 -6.20 -7.03
N HIS A 61 -4.42 -6.52 -5.89
CA HIS A 61 -4.05 -5.59 -4.82
C HIS A 61 -2.69 -4.99 -5.14
N ILE A 62 -2.61 -3.65 -5.10
CA ILE A 62 -1.35 -2.93 -5.29
C ILE A 62 -1.18 -1.85 -4.23
N HIS A 63 -0.09 -1.95 -3.48
CA HIS A 63 0.38 -0.88 -2.61
C HIS A 63 1.11 0.19 -3.43
N LEU A 64 0.69 1.45 -3.28
CA LEU A 64 1.31 2.60 -3.96
C LEU A 64 2.55 3.10 -3.21
N TRP A 65 3.37 2.17 -2.70
CA TRP A 65 4.51 2.47 -1.84
C TRP A 65 5.53 3.43 -2.47
N LYS A 66 5.76 3.31 -3.79
CA LYS A 66 6.76 4.14 -4.48
C LYS A 66 6.30 5.59 -4.62
N LEU A 67 4.98 5.79 -4.75
CA LEU A 67 4.39 7.12 -4.77
C LEU A 67 4.63 7.82 -3.43
N GLU A 68 4.38 7.14 -2.31
CA GLU A 68 4.64 7.70 -0.98
C GLU A 68 6.12 7.83 -0.65
N TYR A 69 6.95 6.88 -1.08
CA TYR A 69 8.41 6.98 -0.95
C TYR A 69 8.97 8.23 -1.62
N LEU A 70 8.50 8.54 -2.83
CA LEU A 70 8.94 9.74 -3.55
C LEU A 70 8.33 11.01 -2.95
N ALA A 71 7.11 10.95 -2.44
CA ALA A 71 6.45 12.08 -1.80
C ALA A 71 7.23 12.63 -0.58
N ASP A 72 7.94 11.77 0.15
CA ASP A 72 8.85 12.19 1.24
C ASP A 72 9.96 13.16 0.80
N THR A 73 10.26 13.22 -0.50
CA THR A 73 11.42 13.96 -1.02
C THR A 73 11.09 14.88 -2.18
N CYS A 74 9.87 14.82 -2.68
CA CYS A 74 9.40 15.57 -3.84
C CYS A 74 8.21 16.43 -3.41
N ASP A 75 8.45 17.72 -3.22
CA ASP A 75 7.45 18.72 -2.79
C ASP A 75 6.26 18.87 -3.74
N TRP A 76 6.44 18.54 -5.01
CA TRP A 76 5.40 18.56 -6.04
C TRP A 76 4.43 17.36 -5.98
N ILE A 77 4.72 16.34 -5.16
CA ILE A 77 3.84 15.18 -4.95
C ILE A 77 2.95 15.49 -3.74
N ASP A 78 1.91 16.30 -3.98
CA ASP A 78 0.89 16.63 -2.99
C ASP A 78 -0.31 15.65 -3.05
N VAL A 79 -1.35 15.90 -2.26
CA VAL A 79 -2.55 15.05 -2.23
C VAL A 79 -3.29 15.08 -3.57
N ASP A 80 -3.35 16.23 -4.25
CA ASP A 80 -4.03 16.36 -5.54
C ASP A 80 -3.34 15.54 -6.62
N TYR A 81 -2.02 15.60 -6.70
CA TYR A 81 -1.24 14.77 -7.62
C TYR A 81 -1.41 13.27 -7.32
N ARG A 82 -1.45 12.87 -6.04
CA ARG A 82 -1.76 11.47 -5.67
C ARG A 82 -3.15 11.06 -6.17
N VAL A 83 -4.15 11.93 -6.01
CA VAL A 83 -5.52 11.68 -6.51
C VAL A 83 -5.53 11.49 -8.03
N GLU A 84 -4.78 12.31 -8.77
CA GLU A 84 -4.65 12.18 -10.23
C GLU A 84 -4.01 10.84 -10.62
N CYS A 85 -2.93 10.43 -9.95
CA CYS A 85 -2.27 9.14 -10.17
C CYS A 85 -3.23 7.96 -9.94
N VAL A 86 -3.94 7.95 -8.82
CA VAL A 86 -4.89 6.88 -8.50
C VAL A 86 -6.05 6.85 -9.51
N ASN A 87 -6.63 8.01 -9.84
CA ASN A 87 -7.70 8.07 -10.84
C ASN A 87 -7.24 7.57 -12.21
N HIS A 88 -6.01 7.91 -12.62
CA HIS A 88 -5.42 7.42 -13.86
C HIS A 88 -5.35 5.89 -13.88
N ILE A 89 -4.77 5.27 -12.85
CA ILE A 89 -4.64 3.80 -12.75
C ILE A 89 -6.02 3.14 -12.79
N LEU A 90 -6.95 3.62 -11.96
CA LEU A 90 -8.29 3.04 -11.85
C LEU A 90 -9.11 3.20 -13.14
N GLU A 91 -8.93 4.30 -13.87
CA GLU A 91 -9.59 4.49 -15.17
C GLU A 91 -9.05 3.53 -16.24
N GLN A 92 -7.73 3.30 -16.28
CA GLN A 92 -7.15 2.30 -17.20
C GLN A 92 -7.62 0.89 -16.85
N TRP A 93 -7.66 0.54 -15.57
CA TRP A 93 -8.26 -0.72 -15.12
C TRP A 93 -9.71 -0.81 -15.57
N ARG A 94 -10.53 0.20 -15.28
CA ARG A 94 -11.95 0.27 -15.68
C ARG A 94 -12.14 0.03 -17.18
N ARG A 95 -11.30 0.60 -18.04
CA ARG A 95 -11.40 0.36 -19.50
C ARG A 95 -11.14 -1.11 -19.85
N ARG A 96 -10.12 -1.72 -19.24
CA ARG A 96 -9.70 -3.12 -19.50
C ARG A 96 -10.64 -4.16 -18.90
N LEU A 97 -11.25 -3.86 -17.76
CA LEU A 97 -12.22 -4.74 -17.08
C LEU A 97 -13.38 -5.13 -18.00
N LYS A 98 -13.78 -4.30 -18.97
CA LYS A 98 -14.82 -4.64 -19.97
C LYS A 98 -14.50 -5.88 -20.80
N GLY A 99 -13.22 -6.21 -20.95
CA GLY A 99 -12.74 -7.39 -21.68
C GLY A 99 -12.56 -8.64 -20.82
N LEU A 100 -12.88 -8.58 -19.52
CA LEU A 100 -12.64 -9.69 -18.59
C LEU A 100 -13.97 -10.29 -18.08
N PRO A 101 -14.02 -11.61 -17.81
CA PRO A 101 -15.06 -12.18 -16.94
C PRO A 101 -14.81 -11.58 -15.55
N PRO A 102 -15.74 -10.88 -14.87
CA PRO A 102 -17.20 -11.02 -14.79
C PRO A 102 -18.01 -9.82 -15.33
N TYR A 103 -17.46 -9.03 -16.26
CA TYR A 103 -18.10 -7.80 -16.78
C TYR A 103 -19.56 -7.99 -17.21
N ASN A 104 -19.87 -9.08 -17.91
CA ASN A 104 -21.21 -9.33 -18.45
C ASN A 104 -22.25 -9.77 -17.39
N ASP A 105 -21.78 -10.34 -16.28
CA ASP A 105 -22.64 -11.11 -15.36
C ASP A 105 -22.80 -10.42 -14.02
N ARG A 106 -21.68 -10.01 -13.41
CA ARG A 106 -21.65 -9.52 -12.02
C ARG A 106 -21.15 -8.08 -11.93
N GLY A 107 -20.19 -7.70 -12.77
CA GLY A 107 -19.47 -6.44 -12.63
C GLY A 107 -18.37 -6.54 -11.57
N TYR A 108 -18.00 -5.39 -11.00
CA TYR A 108 -16.81 -5.25 -10.16
C TYR A 108 -17.01 -4.29 -9.00
N ARG A 109 -16.17 -4.40 -7.98
CA ARG A 109 -15.93 -3.36 -6.97
C ARG A 109 -14.49 -2.92 -7.04
N ILE A 110 -14.28 -1.62 -7.10
CA ILE A 110 -12.96 -0.98 -7.04
C ILE A 110 -12.81 -0.33 -5.67
N TYR A 111 -11.63 -0.53 -5.06
CA TYR A 111 -11.29 0.00 -3.77
C TYR A 111 -10.05 0.89 -3.84
N VAL A 112 -10.06 1.95 -3.03
CA VAL A 112 -8.85 2.65 -2.57
C VAL A 112 -8.93 2.69 -1.05
N TYR A 113 -7.88 2.27 -0.35
CA TYR A 113 -7.96 2.19 1.10
C TYR A 113 -6.65 2.45 1.82
N GLU A 114 -6.82 2.81 3.09
CA GLU A 114 -5.77 2.97 4.08
C GLU A 114 -5.16 1.61 4.42
N ASP A 115 -3.87 1.48 4.15
CA ASP A 115 -2.97 0.41 4.58
C ASP A 115 -1.61 1.05 4.93
N LEU A 116 -0.52 0.28 4.99
CA LEU A 116 0.85 0.78 5.13
C LEU A 116 1.09 1.95 4.16
N ALA A 117 0.74 1.76 2.88
CA ALA A 117 0.62 2.79 1.84
C ALA A 117 -0.82 2.81 1.32
N PRO A 118 -1.25 3.89 0.61
CA PRO A 118 -2.50 3.85 -0.12
C PRO A 118 -2.52 2.62 -1.01
N THR A 119 -3.60 1.85 -0.90
CA THR A 119 -3.73 0.59 -1.61
C THR A 119 -4.93 0.63 -2.52
N ILE A 120 -4.75 0.15 -3.74
CA ILE A 120 -5.82 -0.04 -4.71
C ILE A 120 -6.10 -1.52 -4.92
N SER A 121 -7.36 -1.87 -5.14
CA SER A 121 -7.74 -3.24 -5.47
C SER A 121 -9.01 -3.26 -6.31
N VAL A 122 -9.20 -4.32 -7.08
CA VAL A 122 -10.45 -4.60 -7.80
C VAL A 122 -10.84 -6.05 -7.63
N VAL A 123 -12.12 -6.30 -7.39
CA VAL A 123 -12.69 -7.64 -7.25
C VAL A 123 -13.97 -7.77 -8.07
N ALA A 124 -14.32 -9.00 -8.44
CA ALA A 124 -15.66 -9.32 -8.93
C ALA A 124 -16.73 -8.93 -7.89
N GLU A 125 -17.87 -8.43 -8.35
CA GLU A 125 -19.06 -8.36 -7.51
C GLU A 125 -19.50 -9.78 -7.12
N THR A 126 -19.77 -10.03 -5.84
CA THR A 126 -20.33 -11.29 -5.35
C THR A 126 -21.30 -11.01 -4.21
N GLU A 127 -22.06 -12.02 -3.77
CA GLU A 127 -22.96 -11.91 -2.61
C GLU A 127 -22.24 -11.52 -1.30
N ILE A 128 -20.94 -11.82 -1.21
CA ILE A 128 -20.09 -11.42 -0.07
C ILE A 128 -19.85 -9.90 -0.10
N GLY A 129 -19.83 -9.29 -1.28
CA GLY A 129 -19.55 -7.87 -1.48
C GLY A 129 -18.13 -7.51 -1.04
N PHE A 130 -18.01 -6.82 0.08
CA PHE A 130 -16.74 -6.33 0.60
C PHE A 130 -15.88 -7.48 1.16
N PRO A 131 -14.67 -7.74 0.62
CA PRO A 131 -13.87 -8.92 0.96
C PRO A 131 -13.30 -8.93 2.39
N TYR A 132 -13.21 -7.77 3.04
CA TYR A 132 -12.41 -7.63 4.26
C TYR A 132 -13.32 -7.64 5.50
N SER A 133 -13.32 -8.77 6.20
CA SER A 133 -14.13 -8.99 7.41
C SER A 133 -13.42 -8.59 8.71
N ASN A 134 -12.12 -8.32 8.66
CA ASN A 134 -11.33 -7.95 9.83
C ASN A 134 -11.33 -6.42 10.01
N GLY A 135 -11.64 -5.99 11.23
CA GLY A 135 -11.73 -4.57 11.60
C GLY A 135 -13.07 -3.92 11.23
N HIS A 136 -13.08 -2.60 11.28
CA HIS A 136 -14.24 -1.73 11.11
C HIS A 136 -13.92 -0.65 10.05
N PRO A 137 -14.08 -0.97 8.76
CA PRO A 137 -13.81 -0.02 7.69
C PRO A 137 -14.74 1.20 7.78
N VAL A 138 -14.18 2.38 7.54
CA VAL A 138 -14.91 3.64 7.43
C VAL A 138 -15.01 4.00 5.95
N PHE A 139 -16.20 3.85 5.38
CA PHE A 139 -16.43 4.18 3.98
C PHE A 139 -16.44 5.69 3.77
N VAL A 140 -15.53 6.19 2.94
CA VAL A 140 -15.39 7.61 2.60
C VAL A 140 -15.95 7.90 1.21
N LYS A 141 -16.43 9.14 1.01
CA LYS A 141 -17.13 9.54 -0.22
C LYS A 141 -16.23 9.74 -1.43
N ASN A 142 -14.93 10.00 -1.23
CA ASN A 142 -14.01 10.32 -2.30
C ASN A 142 -12.62 9.73 -2.01
N ILE A 143 -11.84 9.52 -3.07
CA ILE A 143 -10.47 8.99 -3.02
C ILE A 143 -9.54 9.92 -2.23
N ARG A 144 -9.75 11.24 -2.35
CA ARG A 144 -8.97 12.27 -1.65
C ARG A 144 -8.96 12.05 -0.13
N ASN A 145 -10.08 11.64 0.46
CA ASN A 145 -10.19 11.41 1.90
C ASN A 145 -9.30 10.24 2.37
N VAL A 146 -9.01 9.25 1.52
CA VAL A 146 -8.04 8.20 1.83
C VAL A 146 -6.62 8.75 1.69
N LEU A 147 -6.34 9.45 0.59
CA LEU A 147 -5.00 9.93 0.29
C LEU A 147 -4.52 11.06 1.21
N ALA A 148 -5.43 11.90 1.69
CA ALA A 148 -5.11 12.96 2.66
C ALA A 148 -4.61 12.40 4.00
N LEU A 149 -4.92 11.13 4.33
CA LEU A 149 -4.38 10.50 5.53
C LEU A 149 -2.85 10.39 5.50
N TYR A 150 -2.24 10.45 4.31
CA TYR A 150 -0.81 10.30 4.08
C TYR A 150 -0.08 11.63 3.88
N GLU A 151 -0.78 12.77 3.86
CA GLU A 151 -0.18 14.10 3.59
C GLU A 151 0.91 14.48 4.58
N ASP A 152 0.66 14.23 5.87
CA ASP A 152 1.59 14.50 6.97
C ASP A 152 2.33 13.25 7.47
N ARG A 153 2.25 12.14 6.72
CA ARG A 153 2.94 10.89 7.09
C ARG A 153 4.20 10.76 6.25
N SER A 154 5.33 10.49 6.88
CA SER A 154 6.50 10.08 6.12
C SER A 154 6.45 8.59 5.83
N TRP A 155 6.64 8.20 4.57
CA TRP A 155 6.83 6.80 4.21
C TRP A 155 8.02 6.21 4.96
N LYS A 156 9.09 7.01 5.13
CA LYS A 156 10.22 6.67 6.00
C LYS A 156 9.78 6.36 7.41
N ASP A 157 8.79 7.00 8.01
CA ASP A 157 8.37 6.76 9.41
C ASP A 157 7.82 5.34 9.62
N TYR A 158 7.18 4.77 8.59
CA TYR A 158 6.69 3.39 8.61
C TYR A 158 7.81 2.34 8.58
N PHE A 159 8.97 2.69 8.00
CA PHE A 159 10.19 1.90 8.08
C PHE A 159 11.17 2.41 9.15
N ALA A 160 10.92 3.58 9.73
CA ALA A 160 11.71 4.23 10.77
C ALA A 160 11.12 3.97 12.16
N SER A 161 10.69 2.73 12.37
CA SER A 161 11.21 2.05 13.55
C SER A 161 12.74 2.17 13.52
N GLY A 162 13.22 3.22 14.19
CA GLY A 162 14.56 3.80 14.22
C GLY A 162 15.68 3.07 13.50
N ASP A 163 16.41 3.79 12.64
CA ASP A 163 17.79 3.47 12.25
C ASP A 163 18.03 1.95 12.10
N TRP A 164 17.42 1.29 11.10
CA TRP A 164 17.68 -0.12 10.84
C TRP A 164 19.08 -0.33 10.22
N ARG A 165 20.12 0.07 10.94
CA ARG A 165 21.51 -0.40 10.77
C ARG A 165 21.69 -1.87 11.18
N ILE A 166 20.60 -2.60 11.37
CA ILE A 166 20.58 -3.99 11.80
C ILE A 166 20.16 -4.81 10.59
N SER A 167 21.12 -5.42 9.91
CA SER A 167 20.83 -6.39 8.87
C SER A 167 20.20 -7.65 9.46
N GLU A 168 19.46 -8.40 8.64
CA GLU A 168 18.92 -9.71 8.99
C GLU A 168 20.00 -10.64 9.57
N LYS A 169 21.18 -10.63 8.93
CA LYS A 169 22.37 -11.36 9.40
C LYS A 169 22.77 -10.95 10.80
N ARG A 170 22.82 -9.64 11.09
CA ARG A 170 23.16 -9.12 12.44
C ARG A 170 22.10 -9.55 13.46
N LEU A 171 20.82 -9.51 13.10
CA LEU A 171 19.73 -9.96 13.98
C LEU A 171 19.88 -11.45 14.30
N LEU A 172 20.00 -12.31 13.28
CA LEU A 172 20.12 -13.76 13.44
C LEU A 172 21.40 -14.15 14.19
N ASP A 173 22.51 -13.45 13.96
CA ASP A 173 23.77 -13.65 14.69
C ASP A 173 23.59 -13.33 16.19
N VAL A 174 22.92 -12.23 16.53
CA VAL A 174 22.68 -11.86 17.93
C VAL A 174 21.70 -12.84 18.59
N VAL A 175 20.63 -13.25 17.91
CA VAL A 175 19.69 -14.27 18.40
C VAL A 175 20.42 -15.60 18.64
N THR A 176 21.29 -16.01 17.72
CA THR A 176 22.11 -17.23 17.83
C THR A 176 23.09 -17.14 19.00
N ARG A 177 23.84 -16.03 19.12
CA ARG A 177 24.77 -15.78 20.24
C ARG A 177 24.05 -15.74 21.59
N ASN A 178 22.79 -15.34 21.60
CA ASN A 178 21.91 -15.37 22.78
C ASN A 178 21.09 -16.67 22.89
N LYS A 179 21.54 -17.76 22.25
CA LYS A 179 20.96 -19.10 22.36
C LYS A 179 19.46 -19.12 22.03
N GLY A 180 19.03 -18.39 21.00
CA GLY A 180 17.64 -18.26 20.57
C GLY A 180 16.78 -17.32 21.42
N SER A 181 17.34 -16.54 22.34
CA SER A 181 16.55 -15.56 23.11
C SER A 181 16.03 -14.44 22.20
N ILE A 182 14.77 -14.05 22.39
CA ILE A 182 14.15 -12.86 21.75
C ILE A 182 13.64 -11.88 22.83
N SER A 183 14.25 -11.93 24.02
CA SER A 183 13.90 -11.09 25.16
C SER A 183 14.93 -9.96 25.32
N LYS A 184 14.88 -9.25 26.47
CA LYS A 184 15.76 -8.13 26.81
C LYS A 184 17.24 -8.28 26.42
N PRO A 185 17.94 -9.42 26.67
CA PRO A 185 19.36 -9.56 26.31
C PRO A 185 19.65 -9.47 24.79
N THR A 186 18.67 -9.79 23.95
CA THR A 186 18.78 -9.69 22.49
C THR A 186 18.43 -8.28 22.02
N ALA A 187 17.39 -7.69 22.61
CA ALA A 187 16.97 -6.33 22.33
C ALA A 187 18.09 -5.32 22.68
N ASP A 188 18.70 -5.45 23.87
CA ASP A 188 19.79 -4.57 24.33
C ASP A 188 21.02 -4.64 23.41
N LYS A 189 21.42 -5.84 22.95
CA LYS A 189 22.55 -6.02 22.02
C LYS A 189 22.29 -5.46 20.63
N LEU A 190 21.01 -5.38 20.25
CA LEU A 190 20.57 -4.81 18.99
C LEU A 190 20.34 -3.30 19.10
N GLY A 191 20.30 -2.74 20.31
CA GLY A 191 19.99 -1.33 20.54
C GLY A 191 18.51 -1.01 20.27
N VAL A 192 17.61 -1.98 20.41
CA VAL A 192 16.17 -1.82 20.15
C VAL A 192 15.36 -2.06 21.42
N PRO A 193 14.20 -1.41 21.60
CA PRO A 193 13.27 -1.74 22.68
C PRO A 193 12.76 -3.19 22.59
N VAL A 194 12.54 -3.83 23.73
CA VAL A 194 12.09 -5.25 23.79
C VAL A 194 10.80 -5.49 23.00
N GLY A 195 9.82 -4.59 23.12
CA GLY A 195 8.56 -4.67 22.36
C GLY A 195 8.72 -4.48 20.85
N LYS A 196 9.79 -3.79 20.41
CA LYS A 196 10.07 -3.56 18.99
C LYS A 196 10.88 -4.68 18.34
N LEU A 197 11.57 -5.52 19.13
CA LEU A 197 12.32 -6.66 18.60
C LEU A 197 11.40 -7.67 17.89
N ARG A 198 10.19 -7.90 18.39
CA ARG A 198 9.25 -8.84 17.78
C ARG A 198 8.64 -8.27 16.50
N SER A 199 8.23 -6.99 16.51
CA SER A 199 7.86 -6.26 15.29
C SER A 199 8.99 -6.27 14.26
N LEU A 200 10.24 -6.12 14.67
CA LEU A 200 11.41 -6.18 13.78
C LEU A 200 11.54 -7.54 13.09
N ILE A 201 11.40 -8.63 13.85
CA ILE A 201 11.44 -10.00 13.30
C ILE A 201 10.31 -10.21 12.28
N ILE A 202 9.10 -9.72 12.59
CA ILE A 202 7.93 -9.81 11.71
C ILE A 202 8.13 -8.98 10.43
N ASN A 203 8.53 -7.72 10.58
CA ASN A 203 8.70 -6.78 9.47
C ASN A 203 9.84 -7.19 8.52
N MET A 204 10.87 -7.89 9.02
CA MET A 204 11.93 -8.48 8.18
C MET A 204 11.56 -9.86 7.60
N GLY A 205 10.39 -10.41 7.92
CA GLY A 205 9.99 -11.75 7.47
C GLY A 205 10.78 -12.91 8.09
N LEU A 206 11.54 -12.68 9.18
CA LEU A 206 12.48 -13.66 9.76
C LEU A 206 11.85 -14.65 10.75
N SER A 207 10.52 -14.72 10.80
CA SER A 207 9.78 -15.52 11.77
C SER A 207 10.18 -17.00 11.74
N VAL A 208 10.45 -17.55 10.55
CA VAL A 208 10.81 -18.96 10.36
C VAL A 208 12.25 -19.23 10.79
N GLU A 209 13.18 -18.36 10.41
CA GLU A 209 14.60 -18.43 10.68
C GLU A 209 14.87 -18.29 12.19
N VAL A 210 14.23 -17.30 12.82
CA VAL A 210 14.32 -17.11 14.27
C VAL A 210 13.77 -18.32 15.01
N ASN A 211 12.63 -18.87 14.59
CA ASN A 211 12.10 -20.09 15.21
C ASN A 211 12.98 -21.32 14.97
N SER A 212 13.67 -21.40 13.84
CA SER A 212 14.67 -22.44 13.56
C SER A 212 15.87 -22.35 14.51
N VAL A 213 16.39 -21.14 14.74
CA VAL A 213 17.46 -20.91 15.74
C VAL A 213 16.97 -21.25 17.14
N ARG A 214 15.76 -20.82 17.52
CA ARG A 214 15.15 -21.15 18.83
C ARG A 214 15.05 -22.65 19.06
N LYS A 215 14.59 -23.39 18.04
CA LYS A 215 14.48 -24.85 18.08
C LYS A 215 15.86 -25.51 18.25
N LYS A 216 16.90 -25.03 17.55
CA LYS A 216 18.29 -25.51 17.71
C LYS A 216 18.79 -25.41 19.16
N PHE A 217 18.36 -24.40 19.90
CA PHE A 217 18.69 -24.19 21.32
C PHE A 217 17.59 -24.67 22.28
N GLN A 218 16.71 -25.58 21.83
CA GLN A 218 15.65 -26.20 22.65
C GLN A 218 14.68 -25.19 23.30
N ARG A 219 14.50 -24.01 22.70
CA ARG A 219 13.48 -23.04 23.12
C ARG A 219 12.15 -23.30 22.42
N ARG A 220 11.05 -23.01 23.12
CA ARG A 220 9.71 -23.02 22.52
C ARG A 220 9.65 -22.03 21.35
N PRO A 221 9.07 -22.40 20.20
CA PRO A 221 8.78 -21.47 19.13
C PRO A 221 8.02 -20.25 19.67
N ALA A 222 8.38 -19.07 19.17
CA ALA A 222 7.62 -17.87 19.42
C ALA A 222 6.49 -17.80 18.40
N ASP A 223 5.29 -17.48 18.87
CA ASP A 223 4.20 -17.08 18.01
C ASP A 223 4.45 -15.65 17.51
N PHE A 224 4.43 -15.44 16.20
CA PHE A 224 4.60 -14.14 15.55
C PHE A 224 3.32 -13.72 14.78
N SER A 225 2.22 -14.46 14.94
CA SER A 225 0.99 -14.25 14.17
C SER A 225 0.13 -13.06 14.64
N ASN A 226 0.40 -12.48 15.82
CA ASN A 226 -0.51 -11.55 16.50
C ASN A 226 0.05 -10.14 16.76
N GLU A 227 1.05 -9.67 16.01
CA GLU A 227 1.68 -8.35 16.26
C GLU A 227 1.65 -7.37 15.09
N LEU A 228 0.75 -7.57 14.12
CA LEU A 228 0.31 -6.48 13.25
C LEU A 228 -0.75 -5.70 14.03
N VAL A 229 -0.36 -4.57 14.63
CA VAL A 229 -1.33 -3.56 15.08
C VAL A 229 -1.91 -2.92 13.81
N CYS A 230 -2.81 -3.63 13.13
CA CYS A 230 -3.75 -2.95 12.25
C CYS A 230 -4.67 -2.16 13.16
N SER A 231 -4.84 -0.86 12.88
CA SER A 231 -5.91 -0.13 13.55
C SER A 231 -7.23 -0.83 13.25
N ASP A 232 -8.05 -1.03 14.29
CA ASP A 232 -9.39 -1.63 14.12
C ASP A 232 -10.28 -0.78 13.21
N ARG A 233 -9.88 0.45 12.88
CA ARG A 233 -10.56 1.34 11.93
C ARG A 233 -9.58 1.80 10.86
N TRP A 234 -10.03 1.73 9.61
CA TRP A 234 -9.27 2.16 8.43
C TRP A 234 -10.24 2.71 7.39
N HIS A 235 -9.77 3.63 6.56
CA HIS A 235 -10.63 4.32 5.60
C HIS A 235 -10.64 3.62 4.25
N VAL A 236 -11.82 3.52 3.63
CA VAL A 236 -11.99 2.91 2.31
C VAL A 236 -12.90 3.74 1.43
N PHE A 237 -12.44 4.04 0.23
CA PHE A 237 -13.29 4.46 -0.86
C PHE A 237 -13.69 3.22 -1.68
N GLU A 238 -14.97 3.10 -1.98
CA GLU A 238 -15.51 2.04 -2.84
C GLU A 238 -16.22 2.65 -4.06
N ARG A 239 -16.01 2.03 -5.21
CA ARG A 239 -16.82 2.24 -6.41
C ARG A 239 -17.34 0.91 -6.92
N VAL A 240 -18.66 0.74 -6.87
CA VAL A 240 -19.35 -0.37 -7.51
C VAL A 240 -19.51 -0.08 -9.00
N LEU A 241 -19.09 -1.03 -9.84
CA LEU A 241 -19.25 -1.02 -11.28
C LEU A 241 -20.24 -2.15 -11.66
N PRO A 242 -21.52 -1.84 -11.94
CA PRO A 242 -22.51 -2.87 -12.22
C PRO A 242 -22.16 -3.65 -13.49
N SER A 243 -22.76 -4.82 -13.69
CA SER A 243 -22.58 -5.56 -14.95
C SER A 243 -22.88 -4.67 -16.15
N ARG A 244 -22.04 -4.78 -17.19
CA ARG A 244 -22.16 -4.03 -18.45
C ARG A 244 -22.14 -2.49 -18.29
N TYR A 245 -21.44 -1.96 -17.28
CA TYR A 245 -21.27 -0.52 -17.10
C TYR A 245 -20.67 0.18 -18.34
N ARG A 246 -21.06 1.44 -18.56
CA ARG A 246 -20.62 2.24 -19.72
C ARG A 246 -19.25 2.87 -19.53
#